data_AF-A0A919NHB5-F1
#
_entry.id   AF-A0A919NHB5-F1
#
_cell.length_a   1.000
_cell.length_b   1.000
_cell.length_c   1.000
_cell.angle_alpha   90.00
_cell.angle_beta   90.00
_cell.angle_gamma   90.00
#
_symmetry.space_group_name_H-M   'P 1'
#
loop_
_entity.id
_entity.type
_entity.pdbx_description
1 polymer ?
#
loop_
_entity_poly.entity_id
_entity_poly.type
_entity_poly.pdbx_seq_one_letter_code
_entity_poly.pdbx_strand_id
1 'polypeptide(L)'
;MTVVQLGAPGVYPAPVASGPPPGQPIRLDVAGLVGIAPRGPVDEPVAVQTWAEYVRRFGAQEPGYPGRLADAVATFFRQGGARAWIVRVAPRAADDSAVTVLRFGPALTSGGGPVRLAARDEGAWGNALTVRVELVVTERFAVTEGVLTSRVPAGSLLRIGPVLRWVTAGGPGPMPDGAVTAEVVTASVTVSSSAPDGPPVEQHDNLGLSPEHPRWMAGVLTERSLVVRPTGDWTARIEPATPDLPAALTAVEHPGRDRYEQITGGSFFDVVTADGYPLPEPDPDRPPKVRRGIDALEPVADELGLLVVPDLLHAPAPVPAPPAEASRPEHRFRPRFAPCTPADPALPDPPPPARPGVLDDDAEILARQRGLVARVGPDRPAIALLDVPPHLRGTQILTWRAAFDSDRVAAYHPWLRMIRADGSTVTAPPSSFAAGIIAARELRSGVATGPANELAADAIGVADVLTDELHGILHRAGINAFRPERDGVRLLGARTLSSDPAYRQLSVRRLMTWVRLAVARRLETALFDANTTTLRTSLRLQVTSMLADLFRAGALNGTSEAEAFFVHCDDELNPPRTVEQGRLVIEVGVNPSEPIEYILLRFALAANGSVSVAEVVR
;
A
#
# COMPACT_ATOMS: atom_id res chain seq x y z
N MET A 1 -15.31 16.30 26.32
CA MET A 1 -16.21 17.01 25.37
C MET A 1 -15.93 18.49 25.46
N THR A 2 -15.47 19.13 24.38
CA THR A 2 -15.23 20.58 24.37
C THR A 2 -16.54 21.30 24.05
N VAL A 3 -17.14 21.95 25.06
CA VAL A 3 -18.40 22.69 24.88
C VAL A 3 -18.11 23.96 24.09
N VAL A 4 -18.71 24.09 22.90
CA VAL A 4 -18.69 25.35 22.15
C VAL A 4 -19.65 26.32 22.85
N GLN A 5 -19.10 27.32 23.56
CA GLN A 5 -19.90 28.44 24.04
C GLN A 5 -20.32 29.32 22.85
N LEU A 6 -21.60 29.25 22.48
CA LEU A 6 -22.19 30.12 21.48
C LEU A 6 -22.49 31.50 22.11
N GLY A 7 -22.06 32.56 21.43
CA GLY A 7 -22.24 33.95 21.83
C GLY A 7 -23.24 34.68 20.94
N ALA A 8 -22.94 35.94 20.63
CA ALA A 8 -23.77 36.81 19.80
C ALA A 8 -24.05 36.23 18.38
N PRO A 9 -25.11 36.65 17.68
CA PRO A 9 -25.52 36.07 16.40
C PRO A 9 -24.38 36.07 15.36
N GLY A 10 -23.97 34.87 14.93
CA GLY A 10 -22.88 34.66 13.98
C GLY A 10 -22.76 33.20 13.56
N VAL A 11 -21.96 32.95 12.51
CA VAL A 11 -21.66 31.60 12.02
C VAL A 11 -20.42 31.08 12.74
N TYR A 12 -20.59 30.02 13.52
CA TYR A 12 -19.50 29.35 14.23
C TYR A 12 -19.06 28.09 13.48
N PRO A 13 -17.76 27.87 13.23
CA PRO A 13 -17.29 26.63 12.63
C PRO A 13 -17.44 25.48 13.64
N ALA A 14 -18.26 24.49 13.30
CA ALA A 14 -18.33 23.24 14.04
C ALA A 14 -17.13 22.34 13.70
N PRO A 15 -16.56 21.58 14.65
CA PRO A 15 -15.65 20.50 14.33
C PRO A 15 -16.37 19.49 13.43
N VAL A 16 -15.76 19.14 12.30
CA VAL A 16 -16.28 18.08 11.43
C VAL A 16 -16.17 16.77 12.19
N ALA A 17 -17.29 16.06 12.37
CA ALA A 17 -17.27 14.72 12.94
C ALA A 17 -16.46 13.78 12.02
N SER A 18 -15.43 13.15 12.56
CA SER A 18 -14.58 12.19 11.85
C SER A 18 -15.30 10.86 11.68
N GLY A 19 -16.22 10.80 10.72
CA GLY A 19 -16.85 9.60 10.20
C GLY A 19 -16.97 9.70 8.68
N PRO A 20 -17.05 8.57 7.95
CA PRO A 20 -17.22 8.60 6.51
C PRO A 20 -18.54 9.31 6.14
N PRO A 21 -18.56 10.19 5.13
CA PRO A 21 -19.76 10.96 4.79
C PRO A 21 -20.92 10.02 4.41
N PRO A 22 -22.16 10.35 4.82
CA PRO A 22 -23.32 9.51 4.56
C PRO A 22 -23.52 9.31 3.04
N GLY A 23 -23.60 8.04 2.61
CA GLY A 23 -23.88 7.67 1.23
C GLY A 23 -22.75 6.94 0.47
N GLN A 24 -21.52 6.87 0.97
CA GLN A 24 -20.49 6.02 0.33
C GLN A 24 -20.84 4.52 0.47
N PRO A 25 -20.64 3.67 -0.56
CA PRO A 25 -20.80 2.21 -0.41
C PRO A 25 -19.77 1.64 0.57
N ILE A 26 -20.11 0.55 1.28
CA ILE A 26 -19.12 -0.19 2.08
C ILE A 26 -18.21 -0.93 1.11
N ARG A 27 -16.91 -0.68 1.25
CA ARG A 27 -15.84 -1.22 0.40
C ARG A 27 -15.02 -2.21 1.21
N LEU A 28 -14.90 -3.45 0.73
CA LEU A 28 -14.05 -4.50 1.31
C LEU A 28 -12.89 -4.90 0.37
N ASP A 29 -12.81 -4.24 -0.78
CA ASP A 29 -11.78 -4.39 -1.83
C ASP A 29 -10.55 -3.48 -1.61
N VAL A 30 -10.63 -2.52 -0.69
CA VAL A 30 -9.53 -1.59 -0.39
C VAL A 30 -8.42 -2.34 0.35
N ALA A 31 -7.23 -2.34 -0.22
CA ALA A 31 -6.06 -3.02 0.34
C ALA A 31 -5.15 -2.08 1.12
N GLY A 32 -4.65 -2.51 2.28
CA GLY A 32 -3.44 -1.99 2.90
C GLY A 32 -2.24 -2.81 2.41
N LEU A 33 -1.29 -2.18 1.74
CA LEU A 33 -0.05 -2.81 1.30
C LEU A 33 1.14 -2.18 2.02
N VAL A 34 1.84 -2.98 2.81
CA VAL A 34 2.98 -2.56 3.64
C VAL A 34 4.24 -3.27 3.17
N GLY A 35 5.29 -2.53 2.86
CA GLY A 35 6.52 -3.14 2.37
C GLY A 35 7.62 -2.14 2.10
N ILE A 36 8.71 -2.60 1.50
CA ILE A 36 9.85 -1.76 1.22
C ILE A 36 9.55 -1.00 -0.08
N ALA A 37 9.74 0.32 -0.12
CA ALA A 37 9.74 1.12 -1.35
C ALA A 37 11.06 1.89 -1.53
N PRO A 38 11.52 2.16 -2.77
CA PRO A 38 12.74 2.95 -3.02
C PRO A 38 12.70 4.33 -2.35
N ARG A 39 11.58 5.05 -2.47
CA ARG A 39 11.38 6.42 -1.94
C ARG A 39 9.95 6.60 -1.43
N GLY A 40 9.59 7.82 -1.01
CA GLY A 40 8.30 8.17 -0.43
C GLY A 40 8.33 8.23 1.11
N PRO A 41 7.28 8.75 1.74
CA PRO A 41 7.23 8.94 3.19
C PRO A 41 7.25 7.60 3.92
N VAL A 42 8.07 7.51 4.96
CA VAL A 42 8.30 6.30 5.77
C VAL A 42 7.29 6.25 6.91
N ASP A 43 6.73 5.06 7.17
CA ASP A 43 5.77 4.84 8.27
C ASP A 43 4.53 5.77 8.20
N GLU A 44 4.16 6.27 7.01
CA GLU A 44 2.97 7.11 6.76
C GLU A 44 2.02 6.42 5.76
N PRO A 45 0.70 6.30 6.07
CA PRO A 45 -0.27 5.69 5.17
C PRO A 45 -0.67 6.65 4.03
N VAL A 46 -0.36 6.27 2.79
CA VAL A 46 -0.66 7.09 1.59
C VAL A 46 -1.63 6.34 0.66
N ALA A 47 -2.80 6.92 0.43
CA ALA A 47 -3.77 6.36 -0.52
C ALA A 47 -3.32 6.56 -1.98
N VAL A 48 -3.38 5.50 -2.78
CA VAL A 48 -3.19 5.51 -4.23
C VAL A 48 -4.35 4.79 -4.94
N GLN A 49 -4.72 5.28 -6.11
CA GLN A 49 -5.79 4.71 -6.95
C GLN A 49 -5.27 4.11 -8.26
N THR A 50 -3.99 4.32 -8.59
CA THR A 50 -3.39 3.78 -9.82
C THR A 50 -1.93 3.40 -9.61
N TRP A 51 -1.43 2.46 -10.42
CA TRP A 51 0.00 2.15 -10.50
C TRP A 51 0.86 3.38 -10.80
N ALA A 52 0.41 4.27 -11.70
CA ALA A 52 1.14 5.49 -12.04
C ALA A 52 1.25 6.46 -10.85
N GLU A 53 0.25 6.52 -9.97
CA GLU A 53 0.31 7.31 -8.73
C GLU A 53 1.28 6.70 -7.71
N TYR A 54 1.29 5.37 -7.57
CA TYR A 54 2.30 4.68 -6.77
C TYR A 54 3.72 5.02 -7.26
N VAL A 55 4.02 4.83 -8.54
CA VAL A 55 5.37 5.09 -9.10
C VAL A 55 5.80 6.55 -8.90
N ARG A 56 4.87 7.51 -9.04
CA ARG A 56 5.15 8.93 -8.78
C ARG A 56 5.50 9.27 -7.34
N ARG A 57 5.01 8.52 -6.35
CA ARG A 57 5.32 8.76 -4.92
C ARG A 57 6.43 7.86 -4.37
N PHE A 58 6.40 6.57 -4.72
CA PHE A 58 7.20 5.52 -4.08
C PHE A 58 8.35 4.99 -4.94
N GLY A 59 8.34 5.27 -6.25
CA GLY A 59 9.28 4.68 -7.22
C GLY A 59 8.79 3.33 -7.77
N ALA A 60 9.36 2.91 -8.90
CA ALA A 60 9.10 1.60 -9.50
C ALA A 60 10.11 0.55 -8.99
N GLN A 61 9.99 -0.69 -9.47
CA GLN A 61 11.01 -1.71 -9.23
C GLN A 61 12.26 -1.40 -10.09
N GLU A 62 13.45 -1.35 -9.48
CA GLU A 62 14.72 -1.09 -10.15
C GLU A 62 15.69 -2.28 -10.06
N PRO A 63 16.69 -2.40 -10.95
CA PRO A 63 17.71 -3.45 -10.86
C PRO A 63 18.48 -3.40 -9.54
N GLY A 64 18.59 -4.54 -8.85
CA GLY A 64 19.24 -4.64 -7.54
C GLY A 64 18.34 -4.26 -6.35
N TYR A 65 17.16 -3.68 -6.59
CA TYR A 65 16.21 -3.31 -5.54
C TYR A 65 15.54 -4.56 -4.92
N PRO A 66 15.62 -4.78 -3.58
CA PRO A 66 15.21 -6.04 -2.95
C PRO A 66 13.72 -6.11 -2.59
N GLY A 67 13.03 -4.97 -2.51
CA GLY A 67 11.61 -4.92 -2.10
C GLY A 67 10.67 -5.55 -3.13
N ARG A 68 9.47 -5.91 -2.66
CA ARG A 68 8.40 -6.57 -3.42
C ARG A 68 7.11 -5.76 -3.42
N LEU A 69 7.01 -4.71 -2.60
CA LEU A 69 5.86 -3.79 -2.59
C LEU A 69 5.52 -3.23 -3.98
N ALA A 70 6.52 -2.84 -4.78
CA ALA A 70 6.28 -2.29 -6.12
C ALA A 70 5.66 -3.35 -7.06
N ASP A 71 6.23 -4.56 -7.11
CA ASP A 71 5.66 -5.70 -7.85
C ASP A 71 4.24 -6.05 -7.35
N ALA A 72 4.01 -6.01 -6.04
CA ALA A 72 2.74 -6.30 -5.41
C ALA A 72 1.65 -5.28 -5.75
N VAL A 73 1.96 -3.98 -5.68
CA VAL A 73 1.03 -2.90 -6.02
C VAL A 73 0.75 -2.88 -7.53
N ALA A 74 1.78 -3.08 -8.36
CA ALA A 74 1.59 -3.26 -9.80
C ALA A 74 0.67 -4.45 -10.12
N THR A 75 0.79 -5.55 -9.36
CA THR A 75 -0.07 -6.73 -9.52
C THR A 75 -1.49 -6.45 -9.07
N PHE A 76 -1.69 -5.87 -7.88
CA PHE A 76 -3.01 -5.52 -7.33
C PHE A 76 -3.85 -4.70 -8.33
N PHE A 77 -3.27 -3.64 -8.90
CA PHE A 77 -3.96 -2.82 -9.91
C PHE A 77 -4.18 -3.56 -11.24
N ARG A 78 -3.26 -4.43 -11.68
CA ARG A 78 -3.41 -5.21 -12.92
C ARG A 78 -4.47 -6.30 -12.85
N GLN A 79 -4.75 -6.87 -11.67
CA GLN A 79 -5.91 -7.76 -11.49
C GLN A 79 -7.26 -7.00 -11.48
N GLY A 80 -7.24 -5.68 -11.27
CA GLY A 80 -8.43 -4.82 -11.22
C GLY A 80 -8.79 -4.27 -9.84
N GLY A 81 -7.88 -4.29 -8.86
CA GLY A 81 -8.07 -3.54 -7.61
C GLY A 81 -8.15 -2.03 -7.85
N ALA A 82 -8.99 -1.32 -7.09
CA ALA A 82 -9.32 0.09 -7.37
C ALA A 82 -8.68 1.12 -6.42
N ARG A 83 -8.26 0.73 -5.22
CA ARG A 83 -7.62 1.62 -4.25
C ARG A 83 -6.76 0.84 -3.27
N ALA A 84 -5.58 1.39 -2.97
CA ALA A 84 -4.67 0.85 -1.97
C ALA A 84 -4.20 1.97 -1.02
N TRP A 85 -4.08 1.66 0.26
CA TRP A 85 -3.28 2.41 1.22
C TRP A 85 -1.88 1.80 1.27
N ILE A 86 -0.86 2.63 1.06
CA ILE A 86 0.54 2.21 0.98
C ILE A 86 1.28 2.69 2.22
N VAL A 87 2.06 1.82 2.85
CA VAL A 87 3.08 2.22 3.84
C VAL A 87 4.44 1.72 3.39
N ARG A 88 5.40 2.63 3.30
CA ARG A 88 6.81 2.33 3.09
C ARG A 88 7.50 2.02 4.41
N VAL A 89 8.12 0.86 4.46
CA VAL A 89 9.09 0.43 5.48
C VAL A 89 10.49 0.77 4.98
N ALA A 90 11.27 1.52 5.76
CA ALA A 90 12.62 1.93 5.40
C ALA A 90 13.59 1.95 6.61
N PRO A 91 14.91 1.98 6.37
CA PRO A 91 15.94 2.01 7.42
C PRO A 91 15.93 3.32 8.22
N ARG A 92 15.83 3.21 9.54
CA ARG A 92 15.77 4.36 10.46
C ARG A 92 17.15 5.00 10.64
N ALA A 93 17.42 6.11 9.97
CA ALA A 93 18.47 7.05 10.37
C ALA A 93 17.84 8.23 11.13
N ALA A 94 18.60 8.83 12.04
CA ALA A 94 18.22 10.08 12.71
C ALA A 94 18.77 11.32 11.97
N ASP A 95 19.46 11.13 10.85
CA ASP A 95 20.14 12.16 10.07
C ASP A 95 19.92 12.00 8.55
N ASP A 96 20.13 13.08 7.81
CA ASP A 96 20.05 13.12 6.34
C ASP A 96 21.28 12.43 5.66
N SER A 97 22.07 11.63 6.38
CA SER A 97 23.35 11.06 5.87
C SER A 97 23.20 10.11 4.67
N ALA A 98 22.00 9.56 4.48
CA ALA A 98 21.64 8.67 3.39
C ALA A 98 20.84 9.38 2.26
N VAL A 99 20.64 10.69 2.36
CA VAL A 99 19.90 11.52 1.38
C VAL A 99 20.87 12.13 0.38
N THR A 100 20.55 12.10 -0.92
CA THR A 100 21.37 12.77 -1.93
C THR A 100 21.28 14.29 -1.79
N VAL A 101 22.43 14.97 -1.73
CA VAL A 101 22.52 16.43 -1.82
C VAL A 101 23.01 16.83 -3.21
N LEU A 102 22.19 17.62 -3.88
CA LEU A 102 22.41 18.21 -5.20
C LEU A 102 22.79 19.67 -5.03
N ARG A 103 23.80 20.14 -5.74
CA ARG A 103 24.30 21.52 -5.64
C ARG A 103 24.22 22.23 -6.99
N PHE A 104 23.67 23.44 -7.01
CA PHE A 104 23.76 24.32 -8.17
C PHE A 104 25.18 24.88 -8.35
N GLY A 105 25.59 25.03 -9.60
CA GLY A 105 26.77 25.83 -9.95
C GLY A 105 26.61 27.31 -9.53
N PRO A 106 27.64 28.15 -9.73
CA PRO A 106 27.63 29.57 -9.33
C PRO A 106 26.57 30.44 -10.02
N ALA A 107 25.78 29.86 -10.93
CA ALA A 107 24.66 30.49 -11.63
C ALA A 107 23.53 30.95 -10.69
N LEU A 108 23.30 30.24 -9.57
CA LEU A 108 22.27 30.57 -8.58
C LEU A 108 22.88 30.60 -7.17
N THR A 109 22.67 31.72 -6.47
CA THR A 109 23.13 31.91 -5.09
C THR A 109 22.00 32.42 -4.18
N SER A 110 22.09 32.15 -2.88
CA SER A 110 21.20 32.72 -1.85
C SER A 110 22.07 33.14 -0.66
N GLY A 111 21.86 34.34 -0.13
CA GLY A 111 22.65 34.88 0.98
C GLY A 111 24.16 35.00 0.70
N GLY A 112 24.58 35.03 -0.56
CA GLY A 112 25.99 34.99 -0.99
C GLY A 112 26.63 33.60 -1.04
N GLY A 113 25.87 32.53 -0.75
CA GLY A 113 26.32 31.14 -0.83
C GLY A 113 25.71 30.36 -2.01
N PRO A 114 26.29 29.21 -2.39
CA PRO A 114 25.69 28.31 -3.38
C PRO A 114 24.42 27.68 -2.81
N VAL A 115 23.42 27.47 -3.68
CA VAL A 115 22.14 26.85 -3.31
C VAL A 115 22.17 25.34 -3.55
N ARG A 116 21.61 24.58 -2.62
CA ARG A 116 21.49 23.11 -2.70
C ARG A 116 20.04 22.63 -2.67
N LEU A 117 19.81 21.43 -3.15
CA LEU A 117 18.59 20.67 -2.98
C LEU A 117 18.96 19.33 -2.34
N ALA A 118 18.09 18.78 -1.51
CA ALA A 118 18.15 17.38 -1.14
C ALA A 118 17.14 16.58 -1.98
N ALA A 119 17.41 15.30 -2.23
CA ALA A 119 16.35 14.36 -2.56
C ALA A 119 15.29 14.37 -1.45
N ARG A 120 14.02 14.11 -1.80
CA ARG A 120 12.91 14.21 -0.83
C ARG A 120 13.13 13.31 0.37
N ASP A 121 13.45 12.05 0.07
CA ASP A 121 13.64 10.93 0.97
C ASP A 121 15.03 10.31 0.78
N GLU A 122 15.47 9.49 1.72
CA GLU A 122 16.75 8.79 1.67
C GLU A 122 16.80 7.67 0.62
N GLY A 123 18.01 7.28 0.22
CA GLY A 123 18.27 6.18 -0.71
C GLY A 123 19.19 6.57 -1.87
N ALA A 124 19.63 5.58 -2.64
CA ALA A 124 20.51 5.76 -3.80
C ALA A 124 19.79 6.33 -5.03
N TRP A 125 18.45 6.20 -5.10
CA TRP A 125 17.62 6.72 -6.19
C TRP A 125 17.84 8.21 -6.48
N GLY A 126 18.09 9.01 -5.43
CA GLY A 126 18.34 10.45 -5.55
C GLY A 126 19.58 10.80 -6.36
N ASN A 127 20.53 9.86 -6.48
CA ASN A 127 21.79 10.06 -7.22
C ASN A 127 21.58 10.14 -8.75
N ALA A 128 20.43 9.67 -9.25
CA ALA A 128 20.07 9.76 -10.67
C ALA A 128 19.34 11.07 -11.03
N LEU A 129 19.03 11.92 -10.05
CA LEU A 129 18.31 13.18 -10.25
C LEU A 129 19.22 14.26 -10.83
N THR A 130 18.68 14.99 -11.82
CA THR A 130 19.23 16.27 -12.27
C THR A 130 18.11 17.31 -12.19
N VAL A 131 18.37 18.44 -11.55
CA VAL A 131 17.46 19.59 -11.51
C VAL A 131 17.99 20.69 -12.40
N ARG A 132 17.13 21.15 -13.31
CA ARG A 132 17.35 22.26 -14.22
C ARG A 132 16.45 23.43 -13.82
N VAL A 133 17.03 24.62 -13.73
CA VAL A 133 16.29 25.86 -13.44
C VAL A 133 16.51 26.84 -14.58
N GLU A 134 15.42 27.27 -15.21
CA GLU A 134 15.45 28.22 -16.32
C GLU A 134 14.70 29.49 -15.96
N LEU A 135 15.22 30.64 -16.35
CA LEU A 135 14.53 31.92 -16.20
C LEU A 135 13.71 32.23 -17.45
N VAL A 136 12.41 32.38 -17.27
CA VAL A 136 11.43 32.57 -18.34
C VAL A 136 10.75 33.92 -18.16
N VAL A 137 10.69 34.69 -19.24
CA VAL A 137 9.87 35.92 -19.33
C VAL A 137 8.42 35.52 -19.53
N THR A 138 7.57 35.77 -18.55
CA THR A 138 6.15 35.39 -18.57
C THR A 138 5.21 36.53 -18.95
N GLU A 139 5.60 37.78 -18.68
CA GLU A 139 4.86 38.98 -19.07
C GLU A 139 5.81 40.06 -19.57
N ARG A 140 5.34 40.88 -20.52
CA ARG A 140 6.02 42.09 -21.01
C ARG A 140 5.04 43.25 -21.01
N PHE A 141 5.41 44.38 -20.40
CA PHE A 141 4.58 45.58 -20.44
C PHE A 141 5.41 46.87 -20.42
N ALA A 142 4.84 47.93 -20.99
CA ALA A 142 5.40 49.27 -20.87
C ALA A 142 5.12 49.84 -19.47
N VAL A 143 6.14 50.49 -18.90
CA VAL A 143 6.09 51.11 -17.58
C VAL A 143 6.24 52.61 -17.73
N THR A 144 5.32 53.33 -17.08
CA THR A 144 5.41 54.77 -16.79
C THR A 144 5.37 54.97 -15.28
N GLU A 145 5.71 56.17 -14.80
CA GLU A 145 5.61 56.49 -13.37
C GLU A 145 4.24 56.11 -12.78
N GLY A 146 4.25 55.51 -11.58
CA GLY A 146 3.05 55.19 -10.79
C GLY A 146 2.35 53.85 -11.06
N VAL A 147 2.71 53.09 -12.11
CA VAL A 147 1.88 51.94 -12.58
C VAL A 147 2.22 50.58 -11.94
N LEU A 148 3.27 50.48 -11.11
CA LEU A 148 3.92 49.19 -10.82
C LEU A 148 3.40 48.42 -9.60
N THR A 149 2.87 49.10 -8.57
CA THR A 149 2.52 48.48 -7.28
C THR A 149 1.25 47.63 -7.30
N SER A 150 0.39 47.77 -8.32
CA SER A 150 -0.88 47.04 -8.42
C SER A 150 -0.90 45.91 -9.45
N ARG A 151 0.17 45.75 -10.25
CA ARG A 151 0.20 44.79 -11.39
C ARG A 151 1.03 43.54 -11.12
N VAL A 152 2.13 43.67 -10.38
CA VAL A 152 3.09 42.59 -10.13
C VAL A 152 3.29 42.42 -8.62
N PRO A 153 3.23 41.21 -8.06
CA PRO A 153 3.34 41.01 -6.61
C PRO A 153 4.74 41.36 -6.08
N ALA A 154 4.81 41.64 -4.77
CA ALA A 154 6.08 41.76 -4.07
C ALA A 154 6.92 40.48 -4.20
N GLY A 155 8.24 40.61 -4.20
CA GLY A 155 9.18 39.52 -4.42
C GLY A 155 9.32 39.05 -5.88
N SER A 156 8.59 39.61 -6.85
CA SER A 156 8.83 39.34 -8.26
C SER A 156 10.13 39.99 -8.76
N LEU A 157 10.74 39.35 -9.75
CA LEU A 157 11.93 39.85 -10.44
C LEU A 157 11.51 40.48 -11.78
N LEU A 158 11.92 41.72 -12.01
CA LEU A 158 11.75 42.42 -13.28
C LEU A 158 13.09 42.53 -13.99
N ARG A 159 13.10 42.35 -15.31
CA ARG A 159 14.20 42.73 -16.19
C ARG A 159 13.82 43.98 -16.97
N ILE A 160 14.63 45.02 -16.86
CA ILE A 160 14.45 46.32 -17.52
C ILE A 160 15.76 46.63 -18.25
N GLY A 161 15.77 46.40 -19.56
CA GLY A 161 17.02 46.35 -20.33
C GLY A 161 17.99 45.31 -19.75
N PRO A 162 19.28 45.64 -19.54
CA PRO A 162 20.27 44.72 -18.99
C PRO A 162 20.24 44.62 -17.45
N VAL A 163 19.26 45.21 -16.76
CA VAL A 163 19.24 45.30 -15.29
C VAL A 163 18.09 44.50 -14.69
N LEU A 164 18.42 43.63 -13.73
CA LEU A 164 17.45 42.96 -12.87
C LEU A 164 17.05 43.86 -11.69
N ARG A 165 15.76 43.93 -11.38
CA ARG A 165 15.19 44.74 -10.29
C ARG A 165 14.12 43.95 -9.54
N TRP A 166 14.11 44.07 -8.21
CA TRP A 166 13.12 43.41 -7.37
C TRP A 166 11.92 44.33 -7.12
N VAL A 167 10.70 43.78 -7.19
CA VAL A 167 9.49 44.46 -6.71
C VAL A 167 9.43 44.31 -5.20
N THR A 168 9.46 45.43 -4.47
CA THR A 168 9.25 45.46 -3.01
C THR A 168 7.81 45.86 -2.69
N ALA A 169 7.39 45.73 -1.43
CA ALA A 169 6.10 46.24 -0.96
C ALA A 169 5.91 47.77 -1.19
N GLY A 170 6.99 48.54 -1.32
CA GLY A 170 6.97 49.96 -1.69
C GLY A 170 7.04 50.24 -3.20
N GLY A 171 6.96 49.21 -4.05
CA GLY A 171 7.21 49.28 -5.49
C GLY A 171 8.64 48.89 -5.90
N PRO A 172 9.00 48.98 -7.19
CA PRO A 172 10.28 48.50 -7.73
C PRO A 172 11.45 49.50 -7.59
N GLY A 173 11.36 50.44 -6.64
CA GLY A 173 12.35 51.50 -6.45
C GLY A 173 12.35 52.57 -7.56
N PRO A 174 13.40 53.43 -7.62
CA PRO A 174 13.48 54.50 -8.61
C PRO A 174 13.64 53.94 -10.02
N MET A 175 12.72 54.31 -10.91
CA MET A 175 12.69 53.90 -12.32
C MET A 175 13.54 54.85 -13.19
N PRO A 176 13.98 54.45 -14.40
CA PRO A 176 14.57 55.36 -15.37
C PRO A 176 13.52 56.34 -15.92
N ASP A 177 13.95 57.55 -16.31
CA ASP A 177 13.07 58.54 -16.92
C ASP A 177 12.54 58.06 -18.28
N GLY A 178 11.22 58.23 -18.49
CA GLY A 178 10.53 57.87 -19.73
C GLY A 178 9.81 56.52 -19.69
N ALA A 179 9.22 56.13 -20.82
CA ALA A 179 8.52 54.86 -20.95
C ALA A 179 9.52 53.71 -21.19
N VAL A 180 9.55 52.72 -20.29
CA VAL A 180 10.50 51.60 -20.36
C VAL A 180 9.76 50.27 -20.36
N THR A 181 10.18 49.32 -21.19
CA THR A 181 9.61 47.96 -21.16
C THR A 181 10.17 47.19 -19.95
N ALA A 182 9.28 46.67 -19.11
CA ALA A 182 9.62 45.69 -18.09
C ALA A 182 9.18 44.28 -18.53
N GLU A 183 10.03 43.31 -18.23
CA GLU A 183 9.78 41.89 -18.42
C GLU A 183 9.69 41.21 -17.05
N VAL A 184 8.61 40.50 -16.77
CA VAL A 184 8.47 39.71 -15.53
C VAL A 184 9.23 38.41 -15.70
N VAL A 185 10.23 38.19 -14.86
CA VAL A 185 11.09 37.01 -14.88
C VAL A 185 10.65 36.05 -13.77
N THR A 186 10.37 34.81 -14.15
CA THR A 186 10.05 33.72 -13.23
C THR A 186 10.95 32.51 -13.49
N ALA A 187 11.06 31.60 -12.54
CA ALA A 187 11.72 30.32 -12.74
C ALA A 187 10.74 29.24 -13.21
N SER A 188 11.20 28.41 -14.15
CA SER A 188 10.72 27.05 -14.34
C SER A 188 11.75 26.08 -13.75
N VAL A 189 11.30 25.11 -12.96
CA VAL A 189 12.13 24.05 -12.38
C VAL A 189 11.72 22.73 -12.99
N THR A 190 12.67 22.03 -13.58
CA THR A 190 12.48 20.73 -14.22
C THR A 190 13.38 19.70 -13.54
N VAL A 191 12.80 18.62 -13.03
CA VAL A 191 13.53 17.51 -12.40
C VAL A 191 13.44 16.30 -13.30
N SER A 192 14.58 15.78 -13.74
CA SER A 192 14.67 14.57 -14.58
C SER A 192 15.47 13.47 -13.89
N SER A 193 15.10 12.22 -14.16
CA SER A 193 15.85 11.02 -13.78
C SER A 193 16.40 10.37 -15.04
N SER A 194 17.71 10.13 -15.10
CA SER A 194 18.45 9.67 -16.29
C SER A 194 18.62 10.76 -17.37
N ALA A 195 19.85 11.30 -17.45
CA ALA A 195 20.31 12.36 -18.36
C ALA A 195 19.62 13.75 -18.20
N PRO A 196 20.34 14.88 -18.39
CA PRO A 196 19.77 16.22 -18.20
C PRO A 196 18.61 16.60 -19.13
N ASP A 197 18.50 15.94 -20.28
CA ASP A 197 17.46 16.18 -21.30
C ASP A 197 16.46 15.00 -21.40
N GLY A 198 16.43 14.13 -20.39
CA GLY A 198 15.41 13.07 -20.26
C GLY A 198 14.02 13.64 -19.91
N PRO A 199 12.93 12.87 -20.13
CA PRO A 199 11.57 13.31 -19.82
C PRO A 199 11.45 13.69 -18.34
N PRO A 200 10.78 14.80 -18.01
CA PRO A 200 10.71 15.29 -16.64
C PRO A 200 9.89 14.37 -15.75
N VAL A 201 10.41 14.09 -14.57
CA VAL A 201 9.70 13.42 -13.48
C VAL A 201 8.76 14.41 -12.80
N GLU A 202 9.23 15.65 -12.61
CA GLU A 202 8.44 16.78 -12.12
C GLU A 202 8.82 18.07 -12.85
N GLN A 203 7.84 18.96 -13.04
CA GLN A 203 8.05 20.32 -13.55
C GLN A 203 7.18 21.30 -12.75
N HIS A 204 7.75 22.46 -12.44
CA HIS A 204 7.10 23.53 -11.70
C HIS A 204 7.38 24.89 -12.33
N ASP A 205 6.37 25.46 -12.99
CA ASP A 205 6.49 26.73 -13.70
C ASP A 205 5.97 27.93 -12.88
N ASN A 206 6.29 29.14 -13.36
CA ASN A 206 5.84 30.41 -12.81
C ASN A 206 6.20 30.56 -11.32
N LEU A 207 7.46 30.27 -10.98
CA LEU A 207 7.99 30.39 -9.62
C LEU A 207 8.71 31.73 -9.42
N GLY A 208 8.52 32.33 -8.25
CA GLY A 208 9.25 33.53 -7.85
C GLY A 208 10.59 33.21 -7.21
N LEU A 209 11.51 34.18 -7.27
CA LEU A 209 12.87 34.06 -6.75
C LEU A 209 13.09 34.77 -5.40
N SER A 210 12.03 35.22 -4.72
CA SER A 210 12.09 35.80 -3.37
C SER A 210 11.10 35.12 -2.41
N PRO A 211 11.41 34.98 -1.10
CA PRO A 211 10.47 34.57 -0.06
C PRO A 211 9.19 35.41 0.03
N GLU A 212 9.24 36.68 -0.39
CA GLU A 212 8.05 37.56 -0.43
C GLU A 212 7.04 37.17 -1.52
N HIS A 213 7.45 36.35 -2.49
CA HIS A 213 6.61 36.00 -3.63
C HIS A 213 5.56 34.93 -3.27
N PRO A 214 4.27 35.07 -3.63
CA PRO A 214 3.23 34.08 -3.32
C PRO A 214 3.49 32.66 -3.87
N ARG A 215 4.35 32.55 -4.88
CA ARG A 215 4.87 31.28 -5.42
C ARG A 215 6.40 31.18 -5.26
N TRP A 216 6.92 31.49 -4.08
CA TRP A 216 8.35 31.36 -3.77
C TRP A 216 8.85 29.95 -4.12
N MET A 217 9.90 29.84 -4.93
CA MET A 217 10.42 28.56 -5.42
C MET A 217 10.72 27.57 -4.29
N ALA A 218 11.32 28.01 -3.18
CA ALA A 218 11.58 27.12 -2.04
C ALA A 218 10.28 26.61 -1.39
N GLY A 219 9.29 27.48 -1.19
CA GLY A 219 7.99 27.11 -0.63
C GLY A 219 7.27 26.09 -1.51
N VAL A 220 7.22 26.34 -2.83
CA VAL A 220 6.57 25.43 -3.79
C VAL A 220 7.27 24.07 -3.85
N LEU A 221 8.60 24.01 -3.85
CA LEU A 221 9.32 22.73 -3.83
C LEU A 221 9.12 21.99 -2.49
N THR A 222 9.13 22.71 -1.36
CA THR A 222 8.87 22.14 -0.03
C THR A 222 7.46 21.52 0.07
N GLU A 223 6.44 22.22 -0.44
CA GLU A 223 5.04 21.78 -0.36
C GLU A 223 4.64 20.76 -1.43
N ARG A 224 5.19 20.86 -2.66
CA ARG A 224 4.61 20.19 -3.84
C ARG A 224 5.53 19.23 -4.57
N SER A 225 6.85 19.27 -4.36
CA SER A 225 7.75 18.31 -5.00
C SER A 225 7.80 17.01 -4.20
N LEU A 226 7.63 15.88 -4.90
CA LEU A 226 7.73 14.53 -4.36
C LEU A 226 9.12 13.91 -4.57
N VAL A 227 10.05 14.63 -5.23
CA VAL A 227 11.41 14.13 -5.53
C VAL A 227 12.53 14.98 -4.95
N VAL A 228 12.34 16.29 -4.74
CA VAL A 228 13.37 17.16 -4.15
C VAL A 228 12.79 18.09 -3.08
N ARG A 229 13.67 18.61 -2.23
CA ARG A 229 13.35 19.68 -1.27
C ARG A 229 14.51 20.67 -1.14
N PRO A 230 14.25 21.96 -0.88
CA PRO A 230 15.26 22.90 -0.41
C PRO A 230 15.98 22.39 0.84
N THR A 231 17.27 22.68 0.94
CA THR A 231 18.05 22.56 2.18
C THR A 231 18.02 23.89 2.96
N GLY A 232 18.59 23.90 4.18
CA GLY A 232 18.54 25.06 5.08
C GLY A 232 19.29 26.32 4.63
N ASP A 233 19.93 26.29 3.46
CA ASP A 233 20.68 27.39 2.83
C ASP A 233 19.79 28.37 2.02
N TRP A 234 18.51 28.05 1.79
CA TRP A 234 17.52 28.93 1.13
C TRP A 234 17.01 30.05 2.05
N THR A 235 17.95 30.78 2.65
CA THR A 235 17.70 31.78 3.71
C THR A 235 17.28 33.15 3.17
N ALA A 236 17.53 33.43 1.90
CA ALA A 236 17.23 34.69 1.25
C ALA A 236 16.72 34.49 -0.19
N ARG A 237 16.38 35.59 -0.87
CA ARG A 237 16.11 35.61 -2.32
C ARG A 237 17.26 34.94 -3.10
N ILE A 238 16.90 34.32 -4.22
CA ILE A 238 17.86 33.74 -5.15
C ILE A 238 18.31 34.80 -6.13
N GLU A 239 19.63 34.98 -6.21
CA GLU A 239 20.28 35.95 -7.08
C GLU A 239 20.88 35.19 -8.28
N PRO A 240 20.33 35.40 -9.50
CA PRO A 240 20.91 34.90 -10.73
C PRO A 240 22.24 35.59 -11.02
N ALA A 241 23.24 34.84 -11.46
CA ALA A 241 24.55 35.41 -11.84
C ALA A 241 24.47 36.39 -13.03
N THR A 242 23.46 36.25 -13.91
CA THR A 242 23.23 37.15 -15.05
C THR A 242 21.73 37.39 -15.30
N PRO A 243 21.34 38.52 -15.94
CA PRO A 243 19.96 38.81 -16.38
C PRO A 243 19.42 37.86 -17.46
N ASP A 244 20.33 37.26 -18.22
CA ASP A 244 20.07 36.24 -19.24
C ASP A 244 20.73 34.94 -18.77
N LEU A 245 20.18 34.36 -17.69
CA LEU A 245 20.78 33.19 -17.04
C LEU A 245 20.71 31.96 -17.97
N PRO A 246 21.84 31.35 -18.36
CA PRO A 246 21.81 30.03 -18.98
C PRO A 246 21.31 29.00 -17.96
N ALA A 247 20.55 28.00 -18.42
CA ALA A 247 19.90 27.01 -17.55
C ALA A 247 20.83 26.48 -16.44
N ALA A 248 20.46 26.71 -15.19
CA ALA A 248 21.26 26.31 -14.04
C ALA A 248 20.99 24.83 -13.74
N LEU A 249 22.04 24.02 -13.79
CA LEU A 249 21.99 22.57 -13.55
C LEU A 249 22.62 22.23 -12.19
N THR A 250 22.07 21.21 -11.52
CA THR A 250 22.69 20.61 -10.33
C THR A 250 23.72 19.55 -10.66
N ALA A 251 24.73 19.39 -9.80
CA ALA A 251 25.57 18.20 -9.70
C ALA A 251 25.42 17.55 -8.31
N VAL A 252 25.67 16.25 -8.19
CA VAL A 252 25.68 15.55 -6.89
C VAL A 252 26.89 16.02 -6.07
N GLU A 253 26.64 16.59 -4.89
CA GLU A 253 27.67 16.97 -3.90
C GLU A 253 27.86 15.87 -2.85
N HIS A 254 26.77 15.26 -2.38
CA HIS A 254 26.78 14.09 -1.50
C HIS A 254 25.84 13.01 -2.05
N PRO A 255 26.34 11.78 -2.32
CA PRO A 255 25.49 10.71 -2.82
C PRO A 255 24.69 10.06 -1.68
N GLY A 256 23.38 9.93 -1.89
CA GLY A 256 22.49 9.13 -1.05
C GLY A 256 22.80 7.64 -1.15
N ARG A 257 22.34 6.87 -0.16
CA ARG A 257 22.69 5.45 -0.03
C ARG A 257 21.50 4.63 0.46
N ASP A 258 21.28 3.51 -0.22
CA ASP A 258 20.38 2.47 0.26
C ASP A 258 20.99 1.76 1.48
N ARG A 259 20.11 1.32 2.38
CA ARG A 259 20.46 0.68 3.66
C ARG A 259 19.57 -0.53 3.97
N TYR A 260 19.10 -1.23 2.93
CA TYR A 260 18.10 -2.30 3.06
C TYR A 260 18.56 -3.45 3.99
N GLU A 261 19.88 -3.63 4.16
CA GLU A 261 20.46 -4.57 5.13
C GLU A 261 20.08 -4.30 6.60
N GLN A 262 19.58 -3.10 6.90
CA GLN A 262 19.12 -2.67 8.23
C GLN A 262 17.62 -2.97 8.45
N ILE A 263 16.90 -3.47 7.43
CA ILE A 263 15.48 -3.81 7.52
C ILE A 263 15.35 -5.22 8.12
N THR A 264 14.92 -5.26 9.39
CA THR A 264 14.64 -6.48 10.16
C THR A 264 13.13 -6.64 10.44
N GLY A 265 12.72 -7.74 11.08
CA GLY A 265 11.31 -7.95 11.48
C GLY A 265 10.71 -6.78 12.26
N GLY A 266 11.48 -6.16 13.16
CA GLY A 266 11.09 -4.95 13.92
C GLY A 266 11.01 -3.66 13.08
N SER A 267 11.14 -3.75 11.75
CA SER A 267 10.84 -2.65 10.82
C SER A 267 9.37 -2.65 10.39
N PHE A 268 8.71 -3.82 10.38
CA PHE A 268 7.32 -4.00 9.94
C PHE A 268 6.28 -3.76 11.04
N PHE A 269 6.71 -3.58 12.28
CA PHE A 269 5.86 -3.47 13.46
C PHE A 269 6.38 -2.38 14.41
N ASP A 270 5.46 -1.74 15.15
CA ASP A 270 5.76 -1.24 16.49
C ASP A 270 6.14 -2.41 17.41
N VAL A 271 7.02 -2.13 18.39
CA VAL A 271 7.74 -3.15 19.17
C VAL A 271 6.81 -4.23 19.70
N VAL A 272 6.91 -5.43 19.12
CA VAL A 272 6.28 -6.65 19.62
C VAL A 272 6.97 -7.10 20.92
N THR A 273 6.24 -7.72 21.83
CA THR A 273 6.85 -8.42 22.97
C THR A 273 7.71 -9.59 22.47
N ALA A 274 8.63 -10.10 23.30
CA ALA A 274 9.51 -11.21 22.92
C ALA A 274 8.74 -12.47 22.45
N ASP A 275 7.49 -12.61 22.88
CA ASP A 275 6.58 -13.72 22.55
C ASP A 275 5.69 -13.46 21.32
N GLY A 276 5.92 -12.36 20.60
CA GLY A 276 5.22 -12.04 19.34
C GLY A 276 3.81 -11.46 19.50
N TYR A 277 3.35 -11.21 20.73
CA TYR A 277 2.11 -10.48 20.98
C TYR A 277 2.33 -8.96 20.90
N PRO A 278 1.35 -8.18 20.40
CA PRO A 278 1.35 -6.74 20.56
C PRO A 278 1.63 -6.36 22.02
N LEU A 279 2.25 -5.20 22.24
CA LEU A 279 2.24 -4.61 23.57
C LEU A 279 0.78 -4.50 24.06
N PRO A 280 0.52 -4.66 25.38
CA PRO A 280 -0.82 -4.40 25.92
C PRO A 280 -1.29 -3.02 25.45
N GLU A 281 -2.59 -2.91 25.16
CA GLU A 281 -3.18 -1.79 24.42
C GLU A 281 -2.56 -0.45 24.83
N PRO A 282 -2.14 0.39 23.85
CA PRO A 282 -1.56 1.68 24.18
C PRO A 282 -2.57 2.44 25.04
N ASP A 283 -2.07 3.01 26.13
CA ASP A 283 -2.83 3.89 27.02
C ASP A 283 -3.77 4.78 26.17
N PRO A 284 -5.11 4.64 26.28
CA PRO A 284 -6.04 5.34 25.40
C PRO A 284 -5.94 6.86 25.53
N ASP A 285 -5.44 7.35 26.69
CA ASP A 285 -5.16 8.76 26.93
C ASP A 285 -3.76 9.18 26.39
N ARG A 286 -2.94 8.24 25.93
CA ARG A 286 -1.55 8.47 25.49
C ARG A 286 -1.03 7.50 24.40
N PRO A 287 -1.61 7.51 23.19
CA PRO A 287 -1.11 6.71 22.07
C PRO A 287 0.35 7.04 21.69
N PRO A 288 1.09 6.10 21.08
CA PRO A 288 2.45 6.35 20.62
C PRO A 288 2.47 7.47 19.57
N LYS A 289 3.43 8.41 19.71
CA LYS A 289 3.54 9.59 18.82
C LYS A 289 3.86 9.25 17.36
N VAL A 290 4.39 8.06 17.10
CA VAL A 290 4.73 7.54 15.78
C VAL A 290 4.38 6.05 15.80
N ARG A 291 3.65 5.58 14.78
CA ARG A 291 3.35 4.16 14.55
C ARG A 291 4.20 3.65 13.39
N ARG A 292 4.51 2.36 13.33
CA ARG A 292 5.50 1.80 12.38
C ARG A 292 4.96 0.67 11.52
N GLY A 293 5.40 0.61 10.27
CA GLY A 293 5.08 -0.47 9.33
C GLY A 293 3.58 -0.72 9.25
N ILE A 294 3.13 -1.89 9.70
CA ILE A 294 1.71 -2.26 9.64
C ILE A 294 0.87 -1.41 10.62
N ASP A 295 1.43 -1.00 11.76
CA ASP A 295 0.73 -0.14 12.73
C ASP A 295 0.49 1.28 12.19
N ALA A 296 1.26 1.74 11.21
CA ALA A 296 1.02 3.02 10.55
C ALA A 296 -0.32 3.06 9.79
N LEU A 297 -0.93 1.91 9.49
CA LEU A 297 -2.28 1.82 8.90
C LEU A 297 -3.41 2.02 9.92
N GLU A 298 -3.14 2.01 11.22
CA GLU A 298 -4.15 2.17 12.28
C GLU A 298 -5.08 3.40 12.11
N PRO A 299 -4.63 4.60 11.66
CA PRO A 299 -5.54 5.74 11.42
C PRO A 299 -6.57 5.51 10.30
N VAL A 300 -6.35 4.52 9.44
CA VAL A 300 -7.18 4.22 8.26
C VAL A 300 -7.72 2.78 8.28
N ALA A 301 -7.56 2.06 9.40
CA ALA A 301 -7.81 0.62 9.50
C ALA A 301 -9.28 0.23 9.23
N ASP A 302 -10.23 1.13 9.49
CA ASP A 302 -11.66 0.91 9.21
C ASP A 302 -12.03 1.10 7.72
N GLU A 303 -11.13 1.68 6.91
CA GLU A 303 -11.24 1.67 5.45
C GLU A 303 -10.65 0.39 4.81
N LEU A 304 -9.90 -0.42 5.56
CA LEU A 304 -9.19 -1.57 5.01
C LEU A 304 -10.06 -2.82 4.98
N GLY A 305 -10.26 -3.36 3.78
CA GLY A 305 -10.85 -4.69 3.61
C GLY A 305 -9.81 -5.80 3.49
N LEU A 306 -8.63 -5.52 2.92
CA LEU A 306 -7.55 -6.48 2.71
C LEU A 306 -6.25 -5.95 3.34
N LEU A 307 -5.43 -6.81 3.93
CA LEU A 307 -4.12 -6.46 4.46
C LEU A 307 -3.05 -7.42 3.92
N VAL A 308 -2.04 -6.85 3.27
CA VAL A 308 -1.00 -7.56 2.51
C VAL A 308 0.37 -6.98 2.85
N VAL A 309 1.34 -7.85 3.13
CA VAL A 309 2.70 -7.45 3.50
C VAL A 309 3.70 -8.23 2.65
N PRO A 310 3.89 -7.87 1.36
CA PRO A 310 4.67 -8.66 0.40
C PRO A 310 6.15 -8.81 0.76
N ASP A 311 6.66 -7.91 1.61
CA ASP A 311 8.04 -7.93 2.12
C ASP A 311 8.14 -8.50 3.55
N LEU A 312 7.08 -9.08 4.12
CA LEU A 312 7.10 -9.60 5.50
C LEU A 312 8.20 -10.65 5.72
N LEU A 313 8.44 -11.47 4.70
CA LEU A 313 9.48 -12.51 4.71
C LEU A 313 10.83 -11.99 4.20
N HIS A 314 11.04 -10.67 4.12
CA HIS A 314 12.31 -10.09 3.70
C HIS A 314 13.44 -10.50 4.66
N ALA A 315 14.50 -11.05 4.07
CA ALA A 315 15.79 -11.26 4.71
C ALA A 315 16.81 -10.25 4.14
N PRO A 316 17.56 -9.52 4.96
CA PRO A 316 18.69 -8.73 4.47
C PRO A 316 19.73 -9.67 3.83
N ALA A 317 20.35 -9.26 2.74
CA ALA A 317 21.44 -10.03 2.14
C ALA A 317 22.61 -10.12 3.14
N PRO A 318 23.22 -11.30 3.35
CA PRO A 318 24.36 -11.42 4.25
C PRO A 318 25.50 -10.54 3.73
N VAL A 319 26.00 -9.64 4.58
CA VAL A 319 27.20 -8.85 4.28
C VAL A 319 28.32 -9.83 3.96
N PRO A 320 28.97 -9.77 2.79
CA PRO A 320 30.07 -10.67 2.48
C PRO A 320 31.15 -10.49 3.53
N ALA A 321 31.46 -11.57 4.25
CA ALA A 321 32.54 -11.55 5.22
C ALA A 321 33.82 -11.06 4.51
N PRO A 322 34.66 -10.23 5.16
CA PRO A 322 35.94 -9.86 4.59
C PRO A 322 36.68 -11.15 4.22
N PRO A 323 37.28 -11.24 3.01
CA PRO A 323 37.84 -12.49 2.53
C PRO A 323 38.87 -12.97 3.55
N ALA A 324 38.61 -14.14 4.15
CA ALA A 324 39.55 -14.78 5.05
C ALA A 324 40.87 -14.89 4.30
N GLU A 325 41.97 -14.41 4.92
CA GLU A 325 43.29 -14.44 4.29
C GLU A 325 43.57 -15.86 3.81
N ALA A 326 43.64 -16.02 2.48
CA ALA A 326 43.81 -17.32 1.87
C ALA A 326 45.20 -17.84 2.22
N SER A 327 45.29 -18.63 3.29
CA SER A 327 46.47 -19.41 3.63
C SER A 327 46.83 -20.24 2.39
N ARG A 328 47.95 -19.89 1.75
CA ARG A 328 48.38 -20.51 0.50
C ARG A 328 48.34 -22.04 0.64
N PRO A 329 47.58 -22.77 -0.19
CA PRO A 329 47.62 -24.22 -0.16
C PRO A 329 49.03 -24.67 -0.57
N GLU A 330 49.72 -25.41 0.30
CA GLU A 330 51.00 -26.01 -0.06
C GLU A 330 50.78 -27.01 -1.19
N HIS A 331 51.37 -26.73 -2.36
CA HIS A 331 51.24 -27.58 -3.54
C HIS A 331 51.89 -28.96 -3.31
N ARG A 332 51.06 -29.95 -2.98
CA ARG A 332 51.39 -31.38 -3.12
C ARG A 332 50.28 -32.13 -3.84
N PHE A 333 50.16 -31.86 -5.15
CA PHE A 333 49.44 -32.76 -6.05
C PHE A 333 50.13 -34.14 -6.04
N ARG A 334 49.52 -35.11 -5.36
CA ARG A 334 49.73 -36.54 -5.61
C ARG A 334 48.40 -37.12 -6.08
N PRO A 335 48.27 -37.62 -7.33
CA PRO A 335 47.08 -38.34 -7.73
C PRO A 335 46.99 -39.63 -6.91
N ARG A 336 45.95 -39.74 -6.07
CA ARG A 336 45.48 -41.02 -5.52
C ARG A 336 44.19 -41.36 -6.24
N PHE A 337 44.21 -42.43 -7.04
CA PHE A 337 42.97 -43.04 -7.53
C PHE A 337 42.27 -43.71 -6.34
N ALA A 338 41.03 -43.32 -6.08
CA ALA A 338 40.17 -44.01 -5.11
C ALA A 338 39.51 -45.22 -5.79
N PRO A 339 39.37 -46.37 -5.10
CA PRO A 339 38.61 -47.50 -5.62
C PRO A 339 37.11 -47.17 -5.67
N CYS A 340 36.42 -47.66 -6.69
CA CYS A 340 34.97 -47.47 -6.84
C CYS A 340 34.22 -48.08 -5.65
N THR A 341 33.46 -47.26 -4.94
CA THR A 341 32.54 -47.71 -3.88
C THR A 341 31.18 -48.05 -4.54
N PRO A 342 30.43 -49.07 -4.08
CA PRO A 342 29.07 -49.31 -4.56
C PRO A 342 28.18 -48.07 -4.35
N ALA A 343 27.15 -47.91 -5.19
CA ALA A 343 26.31 -46.73 -5.19
C ALA A 343 25.70 -46.44 -3.80
N ASP A 344 25.81 -45.19 -3.37
CA ASP A 344 25.14 -44.66 -2.18
C ASP A 344 23.60 -44.89 -2.28
N PRO A 345 22.90 -45.10 -1.15
CA PRO A 345 21.44 -45.03 -1.14
C PRO A 345 20.98 -43.65 -1.63
N ALA A 346 19.75 -43.61 -2.16
CA ALA A 346 19.19 -42.45 -2.86
C ALA A 346 19.63 -41.10 -2.28
N LEU A 347 20.32 -40.31 -3.10
CA LEU A 347 20.75 -38.95 -2.76
C LEU A 347 19.55 -38.19 -2.17
N PRO A 348 19.68 -37.54 -1.01
CA PRO A 348 18.63 -36.66 -0.51
C PRO A 348 18.34 -35.60 -1.57
N ASP A 349 17.06 -35.22 -1.71
CA ASP A 349 16.65 -34.21 -2.68
C ASP A 349 17.57 -32.98 -2.58
N PRO A 350 18.04 -32.43 -3.72
CA PRO A 350 18.92 -31.28 -3.69
C PRO A 350 18.26 -30.15 -2.88
N PRO A 351 19.02 -29.48 -2.00
CA PRO A 351 18.48 -28.38 -1.21
C PRO A 351 17.84 -27.36 -2.15
N PRO A 352 16.70 -26.76 -1.77
CA PRO A 352 16.02 -25.78 -2.61
C PRO A 352 17.01 -24.69 -3.02
N PRO A 353 16.99 -24.21 -4.28
CA PRO A 353 17.83 -23.10 -4.68
C PRO A 353 17.56 -21.93 -3.74
N ALA A 354 18.61 -21.43 -3.09
CA ALA A 354 18.52 -20.30 -2.19
C ALA A 354 17.80 -19.15 -2.89
N ARG A 355 16.79 -18.56 -2.24
CA ARG A 355 15.99 -17.46 -2.79
C ARG A 355 16.51 -16.15 -2.15
N PRO A 356 17.41 -15.39 -2.80
CA PRO A 356 18.03 -14.24 -2.14
C PRO A 356 16.98 -13.21 -1.70
N GLY A 357 17.15 -12.70 -0.48
CA GLY A 357 16.25 -11.70 0.09
C GLY A 357 14.98 -12.25 0.72
N VAL A 358 14.85 -13.57 0.91
CA VAL A 358 13.71 -14.21 1.61
C VAL A 358 14.22 -15.06 2.78
N LEU A 359 13.54 -14.96 3.93
CA LEU A 359 13.81 -15.77 5.11
C LEU A 359 13.53 -17.26 4.90
N ASP A 360 14.33 -18.09 5.58
CA ASP A 360 14.18 -19.53 5.74
C ASP A 360 14.06 -20.00 7.20
N ASP A 361 14.23 -19.10 8.19
CA ASP A 361 13.96 -19.39 9.61
C ASP A 361 12.44 -19.48 9.88
N ASP A 362 11.94 -20.71 10.01
CA ASP A 362 10.53 -21.02 10.27
C ASP A 362 9.98 -20.35 11.54
N ALA A 363 10.79 -20.16 12.58
CA ALA A 363 10.35 -19.57 13.84
C ALA A 363 10.20 -18.05 13.72
N GLU A 364 11.15 -17.37 13.08
CA GLU A 364 11.04 -15.93 12.80
C GLU A 364 9.87 -15.66 11.83
N ILE A 365 9.71 -16.47 10.79
CA ILE A 365 8.63 -16.38 9.82
C ILE A 365 7.26 -16.49 10.51
N LEU A 366 7.08 -17.50 11.38
CA LEU A 366 5.85 -17.68 12.15
C LEU A 366 5.61 -16.52 13.12
N ALA A 367 6.64 -15.99 13.77
CA ALA A 367 6.52 -14.82 14.66
C ALA A 367 6.06 -13.57 13.89
N ARG A 368 6.67 -13.27 12.74
CA ARG A 368 6.27 -12.17 11.86
C ARG A 368 4.83 -12.35 11.34
N GLN A 369 4.47 -13.55 10.89
CA GLN A 369 3.10 -13.82 10.39
C GLN A 369 2.04 -13.76 11.49
N ARG A 370 2.34 -14.20 12.72
CA ARG A 370 1.45 -14.00 13.89
C ARG A 370 1.29 -12.52 14.22
N GLY A 371 2.35 -11.73 14.15
CA GLY A 371 2.28 -10.27 14.31
C GLY A 371 1.34 -9.60 13.31
N LEU A 372 1.32 -10.06 12.05
CA LEU A 372 0.35 -9.63 11.05
C LEU A 372 -1.08 -10.07 11.39
N VAL A 373 -1.29 -11.34 11.76
CA VAL A 373 -2.61 -11.87 12.13
C VAL A 373 -3.21 -11.16 13.36
N ALA A 374 -2.38 -10.79 14.34
CA ALA A 374 -2.83 -10.07 15.53
C ALA A 374 -3.46 -8.68 15.25
N ARG A 375 -3.25 -8.13 14.04
CA ARG A 375 -3.76 -6.81 13.62
C ARG A 375 -5.10 -6.88 12.86
N VAL A 376 -5.61 -8.09 12.58
CA VAL A 376 -6.95 -8.31 12.00
C VAL A 376 -7.94 -8.82 13.05
N GLY A 377 -8.32 -7.91 13.96
CA GLY A 377 -9.22 -8.17 15.08
C GLY A 377 -10.72 -8.29 14.70
N PRO A 378 -11.59 -8.66 15.67
CA PRO A 378 -13.01 -8.88 15.44
C PRO A 378 -13.74 -7.65 14.87
N ASP A 379 -13.36 -6.46 15.34
CA ASP A 379 -14.02 -5.19 15.03
C ASP A 379 -13.63 -4.61 13.67
N ARG A 380 -12.47 -5.01 13.12
CA ARG A 380 -11.96 -4.50 11.84
C ARG A 380 -12.68 -5.11 10.63
N PRO A 381 -12.72 -4.40 9.48
CA PRO A 381 -13.17 -4.98 8.20
C PRO A 381 -12.12 -5.89 7.56
N ALA A 382 -10.84 -5.68 7.91
CA ALA A 382 -9.70 -6.27 7.24
C ALA A 382 -9.57 -7.79 7.44
N ILE A 383 -9.06 -8.47 6.42
CA ILE A 383 -8.50 -9.82 6.51
C ILE A 383 -7.01 -9.78 6.16
N ALA A 384 -6.20 -10.64 6.78
CA ALA A 384 -4.80 -10.81 6.44
C ALA A 384 -4.63 -11.88 5.36
N LEU A 385 -3.91 -11.56 4.29
CA LEU A 385 -3.54 -12.53 3.27
C LEU A 385 -2.11 -13.00 3.54
N LEU A 386 -1.94 -14.27 3.89
CA LEU A 386 -0.64 -14.88 4.19
C LEU A 386 -0.06 -15.61 2.98
N ASP A 387 1.24 -15.44 2.80
CA ASP A 387 2.03 -16.22 1.86
C ASP A 387 2.58 -17.48 2.56
N VAL A 388 2.29 -18.67 2.02
CA VAL A 388 2.97 -19.89 2.50
C VAL A 388 4.47 -19.72 2.23
N PRO A 389 5.35 -19.92 3.24
CA PRO A 389 6.77 -19.67 3.09
C PRO A 389 7.39 -20.51 1.96
N PRO A 390 8.20 -19.91 1.07
CA PRO A 390 8.52 -20.48 -0.23
C PRO A 390 9.49 -21.67 -0.22
N HIS A 391 10.13 -21.96 0.91
CA HIS A 391 11.02 -23.11 1.09
C HIS A 391 10.29 -24.35 1.61
N LEU A 392 9.08 -24.22 2.15
CA LEU A 392 8.31 -25.32 2.71
C LEU A 392 7.69 -26.20 1.62
N ARG A 393 7.73 -27.52 1.83
CA ARG A 393 7.16 -28.51 0.92
C ARG A 393 6.31 -29.55 1.68
N GLY A 394 5.32 -30.12 0.98
CA GLY A 394 4.54 -31.27 1.46
C GLY A 394 3.99 -31.10 2.88
N THR A 395 4.43 -31.95 3.80
CA THR A 395 4.00 -31.94 5.21
C THR A 395 4.46 -30.72 6.00
N GLN A 396 5.57 -30.07 5.63
CA GLN A 396 6.05 -28.87 6.32
C GLN A 396 5.04 -27.72 6.21
N ILE A 397 4.36 -27.61 5.07
CA ILE A 397 3.28 -26.64 4.83
C ILE A 397 2.11 -26.90 5.80
N LEU A 398 1.81 -28.17 6.12
CA LEU A 398 0.75 -28.52 7.08
C LEU A 398 1.16 -28.19 8.52
N THR A 399 2.42 -28.41 8.88
CA THR A 399 2.98 -28.00 10.19
C THR A 399 2.91 -26.49 10.36
N TRP A 400 3.31 -25.71 9.34
CA TRP A 400 3.17 -24.26 9.31
C TRP A 400 1.70 -23.83 9.45
N ARG A 401 0.79 -24.47 8.69
CA ARG A 401 -0.64 -24.16 8.70
C ARG A 401 -1.29 -24.41 10.07
N ALA A 402 -0.82 -25.39 10.84
CA ALA A 402 -1.32 -25.67 12.19
C ALA A 402 -1.03 -24.54 13.20
N ALA A 403 -0.17 -23.56 12.86
CA ALA A 403 0.15 -22.44 13.73
C ALA A 403 -0.92 -21.32 13.76
N PHE A 404 -2.00 -21.45 12.98
CA PHE A 404 -3.06 -20.45 12.79
C PHE A 404 -4.45 -21.08 12.89
N ASP A 405 -5.40 -20.37 13.52
CA ASP A 405 -6.84 -20.63 13.40
C ASP A 405 -7.56 -19.27 13.43
N SER A 406 -8.16 -18.87 12.31
CA SER A 406 -8.84 -17.59 12.18
C SER A 406 -9.68 -17.50 10.91
N ASP A 407 -10.89 -16.98 11.05
CA ASP A 407 -11.76 -16.61 9.93
C ASP A 407 -11.27 -15.38 9.15
N ARG A 408 -10.47 -14.51 9.77
CA ARG A 408 -9.94 -13.27 9.17
C ARG A 408 -8.60 -13.46 8.47
N VAL A 409 -8.20 -14.70 8.20
CA VAL A 409 -6.93 -15.03 7.55
C VAL A 409 -7.18 -15.98 6.38
N ALA A 410 -6.51 -15.74 5.26
CA ALA A 410 -6.47 -16.66 4.12
C ALA A 410 -5.02 -16.87 3.69
N ALA A 411 -4.60 -18.12 3.48
CA ALA A 411 -3.24 -18.46 3.05
C ALA A 411 -3.20 -18.82 1.56
N TYR A 412 -2.13 -18.43 0.86
CA TYR A 412 -1.94 -18.67 -0.56
C TYR A 412 -0.61 -19.37 -0.86
N HIS A 413 -0.66 -20.31 -1.81
CA HIS A 413 0.47 -21.13 -2.25
C HIS A 413 0.23 -21.58 -3.69
N PRO A 414 1.26 -21.94 -4.48
CA PRO A 414 2.68 -21.61 -4.32
C PRO A 414 2.93 -20.13 -4.63
N TRP A 415 4.19 -19.70 -4.53
CA TRP A 415 4.59 -18.40 -5.08
C TRP A 415 4.52 -18.38 -6.61
N LEU A 416 4.32 -17.20 -7.18
CA LEU A 416 4.06 -17.01 -8.61
C LEU A 416 5.30 -16.48 -9.34
N ARG A 417 5.48 -16.85 -10.60
CA ARG A 417 6.55 -16.32 -11.47
C ARG A 417 5.96 -15.25 -12.38
N MET A 418 6.63 -14.10 -12.48
CA MET A 418 6.23 -12.98 -13.33
C MET A 418 7.44 -12.36 -14.03
N ILE A 419 7.20 -11.64 -15.12
CA ILE A 419 8.21 -10.86 -15.84
C ILE A 419 8.10 -9.40 -15.40
N ARG A 420 9.22 -8.78 -15.02
CA ARG A 420 9.34 -7.35 -14.70
C ARG A 420 9.53 -6.51 -15.96
N ALA A 421 9.39 -5.20 -15.84
CA ALA A 421 9.58 -4.26 -16.95
C ALA A 421 11.00 -4.27 -17.56
N ASP A 422 12.01 -4.73 -16.80
CA ASP A 422 13.39 -4.94 -17.25
C ASP A 422 13.60 -6.29 -17.99
N GLY A 423 12.54 -7.08 -18.16
CA GLY A 423 12.58 -8.42 -18.75
C GLY A 423 13.03 -9.53 -17.80
N SER A 424 13.40 -9.22 -16.56
CA SER A 424 13.80 -10.23 -15.58
C SER A 424 12.60 -11.08 -15.13
N THR A 425 12.80 -12.40 -15.02
CA THR A 425 11.80 -13.30 -14.43
C THR A 425 12.05 -13.41 -12.94
N VAL A 426 11.05 -13.09 -12.13
CA VAL A 426 11.13 -13.08 -10.66
C VAL A 426 10.02 -13.91 -10.04
N THR A 427 10.20 -14.23 -8.75
CA THR A 427 9.18 -14.93 -7.96
C THR A 427 8.53 -13.94 -6.98
N ALA A 428 7.21 -13.79 -7.06
CA ALA A 428 6.43 -12.81 -6.33
C ALA A 428 5.45 -13.48 -5.31
N PRO A 429 5.09 -12.79 -4.21
CA PRO A 429 4.23 -13.36 -3.18
C PRO A 429 2.77 -13.54 -3.69
N PRO A 430 2.16 -14.72 -3.49
CA PRO A 430 0.84 -15.02 -4.04
C PRO A 430 -0.31 -14.19 -3.42
N SER A 431 -0.15 -13.71 -2.19
CA SER A 431 -1.05 -12.77 -1.50
C SER A 431 -1.32 -11.50 -2.32
N SER A 432 -0.34 -11.04 -3.10
CA SER A 432 -0.43 -9.83 -3.93
C SER A 432 -1.36 -10.01 -5.13
N PHE A 433 -1.34 -11.21 -5.72
CA PHE A 433 -2.27 -11.61 -6.80
C PHE A 433 -3.66 -11.85 -6.21
N ALA A 434 -3.74 -12.57 -5.10
CA ALA A 434 -5.00 -12.84 -4.40
C ALA A 434 -5.73 -11.55 -4.00
N ALA A 435 -5.03 -10.56 -3.46
CA ALA A 435 -5.61 -9.27 -3.07
C ALA A 435 -6.30 -8.56 -4.26
N GLY A 436 -5.59 -8.49 -5.39
CA GLY A 436 -6.11 -7.88 -6.60
C GLY A 436 -7.31 -8.65 -7.17
N ILE A 437 -7.24 -9.98 -7.18
CA ILE A 437 -8.35 -10.86 -7.62
C ILE A 437 -9.58 -10.68 -6.73
N ILE A 438 -9.42 -10.70 -5.40
CA ILE A 438 -10.52 -10.48 -4.45
C ILE A 438 -11.15 -9.11 -4.70
N ALA A 439 -10.34 -8.05 -4.68
CA ALA A 439 -10.81 -6.68 -4.88
C ALA A 439 -11.59 -6.53 -6.20
N ALA A 440 -11.04 -7.05 -7.30
CA ALA A 440 -11.67 -6.98 -8.60
C ALA A 440 -12.96 -7.82 -8.68
N ARG A 441 -13.01 -9.00 -8.03
CA ARG A 441 -14.21 -9.84 -7.98
C ARG A 441 -15.33 -9.20 -7.16
N GLU A 442 -15.01 -8.64 -6.00
CA GLU A 442 -15.98 -7.92 -5.18
C GLU A 442 -16.55 -6.68 -5.91
N LEU A 443 -15.70 -5.95 -6.64
CA LEU A 443 -16.13 -4.80 -7.45
C LEU A 443 -17.02 -5.21 -8.65
N ARG A 444 -16.75 -6.36 -9.29
CA ARG A 444 -17.52 -6.86 -10.45
C ARG A 444 -18.80 -7.60 -10.08
N SER A 445 -18.82 -8.31 -8.96
CA SER A 445 -19.86 -9.30 -8.63
C SER A 445 -20.31 -9.32 -7.18
N GLY A 446 -19.84 -8.39 -6.34
CA GLY A 446 -20.23 -8.28 -4.94
C GLY A 446 -19.52 -9.27 -4.00
N VAL A 447 -19.53 -8.91 -2.72
CA VAL A 447 -18.78 -9.57 -1.61
C VAL A 447 -19.18 -11.02 -1.33
N ALA A 448 -20.34 -11.47 -1.82
CA ALA A 448 -20.78 -12.86 -1.71
C ALA A 448 -20.10 -13.80 -2.71
N THR A 449 -19.40 -13.27 -3.71
CA THR A 449 -18.74 -14.08 -4.74
C THR A 449 -17.30 -14.42 -4.34
N GLY A 450 -16.95 -15.70 -4.31
CA GLY A 450 -15.58 -16.14 -4.01
C GLY A 450 -14.57 -15.77 -5.12
N PRO A 451 -13.28 -15.55 -4.79
CA PRO A 451 -12.22 -15.20 -5.75
C PRO A 451 -11.67 -16.39 -6.57
N ALA A 452 -12.18 -17.61 -6.37
CA ALA A 452 -11.71 -18.79 -7.09
C ALA A 452 -12.16 -18.79 -8.57
N ASN A 453 -11.45 -19.57 -9.39
CA ASN A 453 -11.58 -19.66 -10.84
C ASN A 453 -11.31 -18.33 -11.61
N GLU A 454 -10.46 -17.48 -11.04
CA GLU A 454 -9.93 -16.27 -11.68
C GLU A 454 -8.47 -16.48 -12.12
N LEU A 455 -8.08 -15.86 -13.23
CA LEU A 455 -6.70 -15.88 -13.73
C LEU A 455 -5.84 -14.88 -12.95
N ALA A 456 -4.64 -15.29 -12.57
CA ALA A 456 -3.59 -14.42 -12.10
C ALA A 456 -2.95 -13.71 -13.30
N ALA A 457 -3.44 -12.52 -13.66
CA ALA A 457 -2.87 -11.72 -14.74
C ALA A 457 -1.36 -11.52 -14.53
N ASP A 458 -0.59 -11.63 -15.62
CA ASP A 458 0.89 -11.55 -15.68
C ASP A 458 1.67 -12.61 -14.88
N ALA A 459 1.01 -13.60 -14.26
CA ALA A 459 1.68 -14.79 -13.78
C ALA A 459 1.97 -15.73 -14.96
N ILE A 460 3.27 -15.88 -15.29
CA ILE A 460 3.75 -16.78 -16.35
C ILE A 460 3.95 -18.23 -15.87
N GLY A 461 3.77 -18.48 -14.57
CA GLY A 461 3.91 -19.80 -13.98
C GLY A 461 3.94 -19.76 -12.45
N VAL A 462 4.25 -20.91 -11.85
CA VAL A 462 4.38 -21.08 -10.40
C VAL A 462 5.83 -21.42 -10.02
N ALA A 463 6.20 -21.17 -8.77
CA ALA A 463 7.47 -21.60 -8.21
C ALA A 463 7.54 -23.14 -8.12
N ASP A 464 6.46 -23.76 -7.63
CA ASP A 464 6.37 -25.17 -7.26
C ASP A 464 5.02 -25.74 -7.79
N VAL A 465 5.05 -26.75 -8.67
CA VAL A 465 3.83 -27.28 -9.33
C VAL A 465 3.13 -28.31 -8.44
N LEU A 466 1.86 -28.07 -8.12
CA LEU A 466 1.07 -28.93 -7.24
C LEU A 466 0.45 -30.12 -7.99
N THR A 467 0.77 -31.34 -7.53
CA THR A 467 0.05 -32.56 -7.93
C THR A 467 -1.40 -32.51 -7.47
N ASP A 468 -2.25 -33.32 -8.09
CA ASP A 468 -3.68 -33.35 -7.76
C ASP A 468 -3.96 -33.81 -6.33
N GLU A 469 -3.18 -34.76 -5.84
CA GLU A 469 -3.24 -35.25 -4.46
C GLU A 469 -2.81 -34.17 -3.45
N LEU A 470 -1.64 -33.54 -3.66
CA LEU A 470 -1.15 -32.49 -2.77
C LEU A 470 -2.10 -31.29 -2.75
N HIS A 471 -2.63 -30.88 -3.90
CA HIS A 471 -3.66 -29.85 -3.97
C HIS A 471 -4.88 -30.22 -3.11
N GLY A 472 -5.39 -31.45 -3.22
CA GLY A 472 -6.51 -31.91 -2.40
C GLY A 472 -6.22 -31.93 -0.89
N ILE A 473 -4.99 -32.22 -0.49
CA ILE A 473 -4.53 -32.15 0.91
C ILE A 473 -4.48 -30.69 1.40
N LEU A 474 -3.84 -29.79 0.65
CA LEU A 474 -3.70 -28.38 1.00
C LEU A 474 -5.06 -27.65 1.02
N HIS A 475 -5.95 -27.94 0.07
CA HIS A 475 -7.31 -27.39 0.05
C HIS A 475 -8.13 -27.81 1.26
N ARG A 476 -8.05 -29.09 1.67
CA ARG A 476 -8.68 -29.56 2.93
C ARG A 476 -8.15 -28.82 4.15
N ALA A 477 -6.88 -28.44 4.15
CA ALA A 477 -6.27 -27.61 5.20
C ALA A 477 -6.61 -26.11 5.07
N GLY A 478 -7.39 -25.66 4.07
CA GLY A 478 -7.76 -24.25 3.89
C GLY A 478 -6.67 -23.38 3.24
N ILE A 479 -5.71 -23.99 2.55
CA ILE A 479 -4.66 -23.29 1.80
C ILE A 479 -5.13 -23.13 0.36
N ASN A 480 -5.15 -21.89 -0.13
CA ASN A 480 -5.67 -21.54 -1.44
C ASN A 480 -4.58 -21.71 -2.50
N ALA A 481 -4.83 -22.60 -3.46
CA ALA A 481 -3.86 -22.99 -4.46
C ALA A 481 -3.95 -22.13 -5.73
N PHE A 482 -2.80 -21.63 -6.21
CA PHE A 482 -2.61 -21.25 -7.60
C PHE A 482 -2.07 -22.43 -8.41
N ARG A 483 -2.64 -22.73 -9.60
CA ARG A 483 -2.16 -23.81 -10.48
C ARG A 483 -2.05 -23.35 -11.93
N PRO A 484 -1.03 -23.81 -12.69
CA PRO A 484 -1.00 -23.66 -14.13
C PRO A 484 -2.14 -24.47 -14.77
N GLU A 485 -2.94 -23.80 -15.59
CA GLU A 485 -4.01 -24.36 -16.41
C GLU A 485 -3.76 -23.97 -17.87
N ARG A 486 -4.64 -24.39 -18.81
CA ARG A 486 -4.40 -24.21 -20.26
C ARG A 486 -4.33 -22.75 -20.71
N ASP A 487 -4.94 -21.83 -19.98
CA ASP A 487 -5.11 -20.41 -20.32
C ASP A 487 -4.34 -19.45 -19.39
N GLY A 488 -3.51 -19.98 -18.49
CA GLY A 488 -2.67 -19.21 -17.57
C GLY A 488 -2.61 -19.85 -16.19
N VAL A 489 -2.19 -19.09 -15.17
CA VAL A 489 -2.22 -19.57 -13.78
C VAL A 489 -3.54 -19.14 -13.14
N ARG A 490 -4.30 -20.09 -12.58
CA ARG A 490 -5.62 -19.84 -11.96
C ARG A 490 -5.58 -19.99 -10.45
N LEU A 491 -6.32 -19.15 -9.73
CA LEU A 491 -6.62 -19.32 -8.31
C LEU A 491 -7.77 -20.34 -8.16
N LEU A 492 -7.54 -21.44 -7.43
CA LEU A 492 -8.51 -22.54 -7.30
C LEU A 492 -9.05 -22.73 -5.87
N GLY A 493 -8.73 -21.83 -4.94
CA GLY A 493 -9.20 -21.87 -3.56
C GLY A 493 -9.71 -20.53 -3.05
N ALA A 494 -10.73 -20.58 -2.20
CA ALA A 494 -11.38 -19.42 -1.58
C ALA A 494 -11.73 -19.66 -0.10
N ARG A 495 -10.84 -20.31 0.66
CA ARG A 495 -11.01 -20.67 2.06
C ARG A 495 -10.27 -19.73 3.01
N THR A 496 -10.79 -19.63 4.24
CA THR A 496 -10.11 -19.02 5.38
C THR A 496 -9.27 -20.07 6.13
N LEU A 497 -8.54 -19.65 7.17
CA LEU A 497 -7.84 -20.56 8.07
C LEU A 497 -8.71 -21.02 9.27
N SER A 498 -10.02 -20.74 9.24
CA SER A 498 -10.98 -21.11 10.28
C SER A 498 -11.17 -22.62 10.43
N SER A 499 -11.17 -23.10 11.67
CA SER A 499 -11.69 -24.43 12.03
C SER A 499 -13.22 -24.49 12.06
N ASP A 500 -13.90 -23.37 12.35
CA ASP A 500 -15.36 -23.25 12.30
C ASP A 500 -15.86 -23.41 10.85
N PRO A 501 -16.71 -24.43 10.57
CA PRO A 501 -17.33 -24.61 9.25
C PRO A 501 -18.09 -23.40 8.74
N ALA A 502 -18.77 -22.64 9.61
CA ALA A 502 -19.59 -21.49 9.22
C ALA A 502 -18.79 -20.35 8.59
N TYR A 503 -17.48 -20.27 8.89
CA TYR A 503 -16.56 -19.28 8.33
C TYR A 503 -15.43 -19.88 7.50
N ARG A 504 -15.54 -21.16 7.11
CA ARG A 504 -14.58 -21.83 6.23
C ARG A 504 -14.39 -21.11 4.90
N GLN A 505 -15.49 -20.58 4.35
CA GLN A 505 -15.50 -19.91 3.05
C GLN A 505 -15.18 -18.43 3.18
N LEU A 506 -14.25 -17.95 2.36
CA LEU A 506 -13.81 -16.56 2.37
C LEU A 506 -14.96 -15.62 1.97
N SER A 507 -15.75 -15.98 0.97
CA SER A 507 -16.94 -15.21 0.57
C SER A 507 -17.97 -15.08 1.70
N VAL A 508 -18.17 -16.14 2.50
CA VAL A 508 -19.09 -16.11 3.64
C VAL A 508 -18.56 -15.17 4.72
N ARG A 509 -17.27 -15.24 5.08
CA ARG A 509 -16.65 -14.25 5.99
C ARG A 509 -16.77 -12.82 5.47
N ARG A 510 -16.50 -12.60 4.18
CA ARG A 510 -16.55 -11.28 3.52
C ARG A 510 -17.96 -10.70 3.55
N LEU A 511 -18.97 -11.50 3.17
CA LEU A 511 -20.39 -11.15 3.24
C LEU A 511 -20.84 -10.84 4.67
N MET A 512 -20.52 -11.69 5.65
CA MET A 512 -20.91 -11.46 7.05
C MET A 512 -20.23 -10.22 7.64
N THR A 513 -18.99 -9.91 7.23
CA THR A 513 -18.34 -8.63 7.57
C THR A 513 -19.03 -7.43 6.92
N TRP A 514 -19.45 -7.54 5.66
CA TRP A 514 -20.23 -6.51 4.97
C TRP A 514 -21.58 -6.25 5.66
N VAL A 515 -22.33 -7.32 5.97
CA VAL A 515 -23.63 -7.22 6.66
C VAL A 515 -23.47 -6.55 8.03
N ARG A 516 -22.45 -6.95 8.83
CA ARG A 516 -22.16 -6.31 10.13
C ARG A 516 -21.99 -4.79 9.98
N LEU A 517 -21.17 -4.34 9.04
CA LEU A 517 -20.89 -2.92 8.80
C LEU A 517 -22.10 -2.18 8.23
N ALA A 518 -22.88 -2.85 7.37
CA ALA A 518 -24.07 -2.28 6.74
C ALA A 518 -25.23 -2.12 7.72
N VAL A 519 -25.35 -3.02 8.71
CA VAL A 519 -26.25 -2.84 9.85
C VAL A 519 -25.72 -1.74 10.78
N ALA A 520 -24.46 -1.83 11.23
CA ALA A 520 -23.86 -0.87 12.17
C ALA A 520 -24.04 0.59 11.73
N ARG A 521 -23.72 0.90 10.46
CA ARG A 521 -23.84 2.25 9.91
C ARG A 521 -25.29 2.76 9.77
N ARG A 522 -26.29 1.88 9.78
CA ARG A 522 -27.72 2.26 9.89
C ARG A 522 -28.16 2.49 11.34
N LEU A 523 -27.48 1.86 12.31
CA LEU A 523 -27.74 2.07 13.73
C LEU A 523 -27.04 3.33 14.26
N GLU A 524 -25.89 3.71 13.68
CA GLU A 524 -25.21 4.97 13.97
C GLU A 524 -26.13 6.19 13.82
N THR A 525 -26.96 6.22 12.78
CA THR A 525 -27.92 7.32 12.55
C THR A 525 -29.07 7.38 13.57
N ALA A 526 -29.25 6.33 14.37
CA ALA A 526 -30.26 6.25 15.44
C ALA A 526 -29.66 6.44 16.84
N LEU A 527 -28.36 6.69 16.96
CA LEU A 527 -27.74 7.03 18.24
C LEU A 527 -28.33 8.34 18.77
N PHE A 528 -28.71 8.34 20.05
CA PHE A 528 -29.39 9.43 20.76
C PHE A 528 -30.86 9.70 20.36
N ASP A 529 -31.43 8.94 19.42
CA ASP A 529 -32.88 8.96 19.18
C ASP A 529 -33.65 8.25 20.31
N ALA A 530 -34.93 8.62 20.48
CA ALA A 530 -35.80 7.96 21.45
C ALA A 530 -36.14 6.53 21.00
N ASN A 531 -35.80 5.52 21.83
CA ASN A 531 -36.09 4.10 21.59
C ASN A 531 -37.60 3.79 21.70
N THR A 532 -38.33 4.20 20.66
CA THR A 532 -39.77 4.02 20.48
C THR A 532 -40.05 2.83 19.56
N THR A 533 -41.26 2.27 19.64
CA THR A 533 -41.73 1.21 18.72
C THR A 533 -41.64 1.65 17.25
N THR A 534 -41.81 2.95 16.98
CA THR A 534 -41.65 3.55 15.63
C THR A 534 -40.20 3.47 15.15
N LEU A 535 -39.23 3.83 15.99
CA LEU A 535 -37.80 3.70 15.66
C LEU A 535 -37.43 2.23 15.42
N ARG A 536 -37.82 1.34 16.34
CA ARG A 536 -37.60 -0.12 16.23
C ARG A 536 -38.15 -0.68 14.92
N THR A 537 -39.38 -0.31 14.57
CA THR A 537 -40.03 -0.74 13.31
C THR A 537 -39.30 -0.18 12.08
N SER A 538 -38.90 1.09 12.09
CA SER A 538 -38.15 1.71 10.99
C SER A 538 -36.81 1.00 10.76
N LEU A 539 -36.02 0.78 11.81
CA LEU A 539 -34.73 0.10 11.71
C LEU A 539 -34.88 -1.35 11.24
N ARG A 540 -35.88 -2.09 11.78
CA ARG A 540 -36.19 -3.45 11.33
C ARG A 540 -36.49 -3.49 9.83
N LEU A 541 -37.38 -2.63 9.34
CA LEU A 541 -37.74 -2.58 7.92
C LEU A 541 -36.55 -2.22 7.01
N GLN A 542 -35.68 -1.31 7.44
CA GLN A 542 -34.46 -0.95 6.69
C GLN A 542 -33.48 -2.12 6.58
N VAL A 543 -33.26 -2.87 7.67
CA VAL A 543 -32.39 -4.06 7.66
C VAL A 543 -33.03 -5.20 6.87
N THR A 544 -34.34 -5.46 7.04
CA THR A 544 -35.09 -6.43 6.24
C THR A 544 -34.98 -6.15 4.74
N SER A 545 -35.19 -4.90 4.30
CA SER A 545 -35.08 -4.53 2.87
C SER A 545 -33.67 -4.81 2.33
N MET A 546 -32.63 -4.51 3.11
CA MET A 546 -31.24 -4.73 2.72
C MET A 546 -30.88 -6.22 2.59
N LEU A 547 -31.43 -7.07 3.48
CA LEU A 547 -31.22 -8.52 3.39
C LEU A 547 -32.06 -9.15 2.27
N ALA A 548 -33.25 -8.62 1.98
CA ALA A 548 -34.04 -9.00 0.81
C ALA A 548 -33.33 -8.64 -0.51
N ASP A 549 -32.58 -7.52 -0.57
CA ASP A 549 -31.73 -7.19 -1.72
C ASP A 549 -30.61 -8.23 -1.92
N LEU A 550 -29.95 -8.67 -0.84
CA LEU A 550 -28.94 -9.73 -0.88
C LEU A 550 -29.53 -11.09 -1.27
N PHE A 551 -30.71 -11.45 -0.76
CA PHE A 551 -31.42 -12.68 -1.14
C PHE A 551 -31.79 -12.68 -2.63
N ARG A 552 -32.35 -11.57 -3.14
CA ARG A 552 -32.66 -11.42 -4.59
C ARG A 552 -31.42 -11.43 -5.48
N ALA A 553 -30.25 -11.05 -4.95
CA ALA A 553 -28.95 -11.17 -5.62
C ALA A 553 -28.32 -12.58 -5.52
N GLY A 554 -28.97 -13.54 -4.85
CA GLY A 554 -28.47 -14.90 -4.65
C GLY A 554 -27.35 -15.04 -3.59
N ALA A 555 -27.05 -13.98 -2.85
CA ALA A 555 -26.02 -13.98 -1.80
C ALA A 555 -26.44 -14.78 -0.55
N LEU A 556 -27.75 -14.96 -0.35
CA LEU A 556 -28.34 -15.73 0.75
C LEU A 556 -29.04 -16.97 0.21
N ASN A 557 -28.94 -18.07 0.96
CA ASN A 557 -29.47 -19.38 0.63
C ASN A 557 -30.89 -19.58 1.21
N GLY A 558 -31.76 -20.29 0.49
CA GLY A 558 -33.15 -20.55 0.89
C GLY A 558 -34.11 -20.45 -0.29
N THR A 559 -35.32 -20.99 -0.15
CA THR A 559 -36.40 -20.88 -1.14
C THR A 559 -37.33 -19.69 -0.87
N SER A 560 -37.25 -19.11 0.34
CA SER A 560 -37.99 -17.91 0.75
C SER A 560 -37.14 -17.03 1.67
N GLU A 561 -37.50 -15.75 1.81
CA GLU A 561 -36.78 -14.82 2.70
C GLU A 561 -36.69 -15.32 4.14
N ALA A 562 -37.74 -16.00 4.64
CA ALA A 562 -37.78 -16.54 6.00
C ALA A 562 -36.84 -17.75 6.25
N GLU A 563 -36.40 -18.44 5.18
CA GLU A 563 -35.34 -19.46 5.25
C GLU A 563 -33.93 -18.86 5.09
N ALA A 564 -33.86 -17.64 4.54
CA ALA A 564 -32.62 -16.97 4.18
C ALA A 564 -32.12 -16.00 5.26
N PHE A 565 -33.02 -15.32 5.97
CA PHE A 565 -32.68 -14.39 7.05
C PHE A 565 -33.85 -14.11 7.99
N PHE A 566 -33.55 -13.55 9.16
CA PHE A 566 -34.54 -12.96 10.06
C PHE A 566 -34.02 -11.66 10.69
N VAL A 567 -34.93 -10.79 11.12
CA VAL A 567 -34.60 -9.52 11.80
C VAL A 567 -35.61 -9.28 12.93
N HIS A 568 -35.16 -9.40 14.18
CA HIS A 568 -35.96 -9.11 15.38
C HIS A 568 -35.54 -7.76 15.98
N CYS A 569 -36.54 -6.94 16.29
CA CYS A 569 -36.41 -5.63 16.96
C CYS A 569 -37.79 -5.26 17.50
N ASP A 570 -38.25 -6.07 18.44
CA ASP A 570 -39.57 -6.03 19.05
C ASP A 570 -39.44 -5.79 20.56
N ASP A 571 -40.57 -5.81 21.26
CA ASP A 571 -40.67 -5.51 22.68
C ASP A 571 -40.28 -6.72 23.57
N GLU A 572 -40.17 -7.92 22.99
CA GLU A 572 -39.62 -9.11 23.68
C GLU A 572 -38.10 -9.00 23.78
N LEU A 573 -37.44 -8.56 22.69
CA LEU A 573 -36.01 -8.28 22.66
C LEU A 573 -35.65 -6.94 23.33
N ASN A 574 -36.59 -5.98 23.36
CA ASN A 574 -36.44 -4.64 23.95
C ASN A 574 -37.49 -4.36 25.04
N PRO A 575 -37.53 -5.12 26.15
CA PRO A 575 -38.46 -4.87 27.25
C PRO A 575 -38.15 -3.52 27.93
N PRO A 576 -39.08 -2.94 28.72
CA PRO A 576 -38.92 -1.63 29.35
C PRO A 576 -37.58 -1.46 30.08
N ARG A 577 -37.11 -2.50 30.76
CA ARG A 577 -35.82 -2.50 31.49
C ARG A 577 -34.59 -2.32 30.58
N THR A 578 -34.64 -2.78 29.34
CA THR A 578 -33.58 -2.58 28.32
C THR A 578 -33.65 -1.15 27.77
N VAL A 579 -34.86 -0.64 27.54
CA VAL A 579 -35.11 0.74 27.10
C VAL A 579 -34.67 1.76 28.16
N GLU A 580 -34.99 1.51 29.44
CA GLU A 580 -34.55 2.31 30.60
C GLU A 580 -33.02 2.34 30.78
N GLN A 581 -32.32 1.28 30.35
CA GLN A 581 -30.86 1.24 30.30
C GLN A 581 -30.27 2.03 29.12
N GLY A 582 -31.09 2.67 28.29
CA GLY A 582 -30.64 3.37 27.08
C GLY A 582 -30.15 2.43 25.98
N ARG A 583 -30.54 1.14 26.03
CA ARG A 583 -30.10 0.12 25.08
C ARG A 583 -31.17 -0.14 24.02
N LEU A 584 -30.71 -0.41 22.80
CA LEU A 584 -31.49 -0.97 21.71
C LEU A 584 -30.81 -2.27 21.29
N VAL A 585 -31.59 -3.33 21.11
CA VAL A 585 -31.10 -4.64 20.66
C VAL A 585 -31.83 -5.02 19.38
N ILE A 586 -31.07 -5.39 18.35
CA ILE A 586 -31.56 -5.94 17.09
C ILE A 586 -30.85 -7.27 16.87
N GLU A 587 -31.61 -8.33 16.68
CA GLU A 587 -31.07 -9.64 16.33
C GLU A 587 -31.22 -9.87 14.82
N VAL A 588 -30.15 -10.33 14.18
CA VAL A 588 -30.10 -10.55 12.73
C VAL A 588 -29.50 -11.91 12.46
N GLY A 589 -30.31 -12.84 11.97
CA GLY A 589 -29.87 -14.14 11.46
C GLY A 589 -29.76 -14.10 9.94
N VAL A 590 -28.72 -14.74 9.39
CA VAL A 590 -28.44 -14.79 7.96
C VAL A 590 -27.96 -16.19 7.59
N ASN A 591 -28.40 -16.71 6.45
CA ASN A 591 -28.00 -17.98 5.86
C ASN A 591 -27.22 -17.71 4.55
N PRO A 592 -25.89 -17.56 4.59
CA PRO A 592 -25.08 -17.26 3.41
C PRO A 592 -25.08 -18.37 2.34
N SER A 593 -25.04 -17.99 1.07
CA SER A 593 -24.79 -18.94 -0.02
C SER A 593 -23.32 -19.39 -0.02
N GLU A 594 -23.06 -20.69 0.21
CA GLU A 594 -21.73 -21.26 0.05
C GLU A 594 -21.39 -21.53 -1.44
N PRO A 595 -20.16 -21.24 -1.90
CA PRO A 595 -19.72 -21.56 -3.25
C PRO A 595 -19.55 -23.08 -3.45
N ILE A 596 -19.83 -23.55 -4.67
CA ILE A 596 -19.59 -24.92 -5.09
C ILE A 596 -18.07 -25.14 -5.26
N GLU A 597 -17.50 -26.12 -4.55
CA GLU A 597 -16.08 -26.49 -4.67
C GLU A 597 -15.81 -27.75 -5.52
N TYR A 598 -16.85 -28.56 -5.80
CA TYR A 598 -16.72 -29.84 -6.50
C TYR A 598 -17.95 -30.14 -7.34
N ILE A 599 -17.75 -30.60 -8.58
CA ILE A 599 -18.83 -31.09 -9.44
C ILE A 599 -18.66 -32.60 -9.62
N LEU A 600 -19.57 -33.37 -9.04
CA LEU A 600 -19.58 -34.84 -9.13
C LEU A 600 -20.38 -35.29 -10.36
N LEU A 601 -19.71 -35.49 -11.49
CA LEU A 601 -20.31 -36.06 -12.70
C LEU A 601 -20.45 -37.57 -12.56
N ARG A 602 -21.64 -38.03 -12.15
CA ARG A 602 -22.00 -39.44 -12.15
C ARG A 602 -22.63 -39.82 -13.48
N PHE A 603 -21.81 -40.24 -14.43
CA PHE A 603 -22.27 -41.10 -15.51
C PHE A 603 -22.86 -42.36 -14.87
N ALA A 604 -24.02 -42.80 -15.36
CA ALA A 604 -24.72 -43.97 -14.84
C ALA A 604 -25.58 -44.63 -15.90
N LEU A 605 -25.64 -45.95 -15.77
CA LEU A 605 -26.30 -46.95 -16.61
C LEU A 605 -25.77 -48.27 -15.97
N ALA A 606 -26.52 -49.14 -15.27
CA ALA A 606 -27.53 -50.08 -15.77
C ALA A 606 -26.92 -51.36 -16.44
N ALA A 607 -27.73 -52.20 -17.11
CA ALA A 607 -27.30 -53.38 -17.91
C ALA A 607 -27.93 -53.42 -19.32
N ASN A 608 -28.61 -52.33 -19.69
CA ASN A 608 -29.34 -52.11 -20.95
C ASN A 608 -28.55 -51.22 -21.93
N GLY A 609 -27.22 -51.42 -22.00
CA GLY A 609 -26.27 -50.65 -22.80
C GLY A 609 -25.57 -49.58 -21.95
N SER A 610 -24.48 -49.96 -21.25
CA SER A 610 -24.30 -49.41 -19.90
C SER A 610 -22.90 -49.20 -19.30
N VAL A 611 -22.77 -48.12 -18.51
CA VAL A 611 -21.58 -47.67 -17.73
C VAL A 611 -21.98 -46.72 -16.57
N SER A 612 -21.45 -46.92 -15.34
CA SER A 612 -21.41 -45.86 -14.32
C SER A 612 -19.98 -45.42 -13.95
N VAL A 613 -19.66 -44.15 -14.16
CA VAL A 613 -18.38 -43.51 -13.82
C VAL A 613 -18.68 -42.25 -13.02
N ALA A 614 -18.09 -42.12 -11.83
CA ALA A 614 -18.13 -40.89 -11.04
C ALA A 614 -16.83 -40.12 -11.28
N GLU A 615 -16.88 -39.08 -12.08
CA GLU A 615 -15.76 -38.17 -12.32
C GLU A 615 -15.94 -36.90 -11.48
N VAL A 616 -14.91 -36.52 -10.73
CA VAL A 616 -14.91 -35.25 -9.98
C VAL A 616 -14.30 -34.19 -10.88
N VAL A 617 -15.15 -33.37 -11.50
CA VAL A 617 -14.71 -32.15 -12.16
C VAL A 617 -14.41 -31.11 -11.07
N ARG A 618 -13.22 -30.51 -11.17
CA ARG A 618 -12.76 -29.43 -10.29
C ARG A 618 -13.35 -28.09 -10.73
#